data_AF-A0A6L4Z418-F1
#
_entry.id   AF-A0A6L4Z418-F1
#
_cell.length_a   1.000
_cell.length_b   1.000
_cell.length_c   1.000
_cell.angle_alpha   90.00
_cell.angle_beta   90.00
_cell.angle_gamma   90.00
#
_symmetry.space_group_name_H-M   'P 1'
#
loop_
_entity.id
_entity.type
_entity.pdbx_description
1 polymer ?
#
loop_
_entity_poly.entity_id
_entity_poly.type
_entity_poly.pdbx_seq_one_letter_code
_entity_poly.pdbx_strand_id
1 'polypeptide(L)'
;SMEDEEDGILAEEQKQVRNAKKVVLMVAGAATQKYMQNISEQQELLMGIADIIMEVYAMESTLLRTQKFIQANSEQKADLRIEATRAFISDAMDRIEVTARPLLAALVEGDMLRTQLAALKRFTRHTPYNSIQARQRIAAAMSETGKYIF
;
A
#
# COMPACT_ATOMS: atom_id res chain seq x y z
N SER A 1 5.88 -21.46 10.40
CA SER A 1 7.11 -21.33 9.59
C SER A 1 6.92 -20.19 8.61
N MET A 2 7.96 -19.37 8.44
CA MET A 2 8.05 -18.20 7.54
C MET A 2 7.33 -16.93 8.01
N GLU A 3 7.72 -16.42 9.18
CA GLU A 3 7.99 -14.99 9.30
C GLU A 3 9.51 -14.88 9.17
N ASP A 4 10.00 -14.83 7.92
CA ASP A 4 11.34 -14.30 7.71
C ASP A 4 11.23 -12.83 8.15
N GLU A 5 11.81 -12.50 9.30
CA GLU A 5 12.09 -11.13 9.67
C GLU A 5 12.93 -10.56 8.54
N GLU A 6 12.28 -9.80 7.65
CA GLU A 6 12.97 -9.04 6.63
C GLU A 6 13.76 -7.96 7.38
N ASP A 7 14.99 -8.30 7.76
CA ASP A 7 15.95 -7.32 8.23
C ASP A 7 16.53 -6.59 7.01
N GLY A 8 16.41 -5.26 7.00
CA GLY A 8 17.01 -4.46 5.95
C GLY A 8 16.34 -3.11 5.69
N ILE A 9 16.98 -2.32 4.83
CA ILE A 9 16.43 -1.05 4.35
C ILE A 9 15.10 -1.34 3.64
N LEU A 10 14.06 -0.58 4.03
CA LEU A 10 12.70 -0.71 3.53
C LEU A 10 11.98 -2.03 3.91
N ALA A 11 12.37 -2.69 5.01
CA ALA A 11 11.70 -3.87 5.54
C ALA A 11 10.21 -3.66 5.88
N GLU A 12 9.90 -2.57 6.59
CA GLU A 12 8.51 -2.26 6.95
C GLU A 12 7.66 -1.98 5.72
N GLU A 13 8.22 -1.29 4.72
CA GLU A 13 7.55 -1.04 3.44
C GLU A 13 7.29 -2.32 2.64
N GLN A 14 8.22 -3.28 2.65
CA GLN A 14 7.99 -4.63 2.08
C GLN A 14 6.82 -5.34 2.76
N LYS A 15 6.79 -5.32 4.09
CA LYS A 15 5.69 -5.89 4.88
C LYS A 15 4.35 -5.22 4.60
N GLN A 16 4.34 -3.89 4.45
CA GLN A 16 3.15 -3.12 4.07
C GLN A 16 2.63 -3.54 2.69
N VAL A 17 3.50 -3.67 1.68
CA VAL A 17 3.13 -4.16 0.34
C VAL A 17 2.53 -5.58 0.42
N ARG A 18 3.15 -6.49 1.18
CA ARG A 18 2.62 -7.85 1.37
C ARG A 18 1.24 -7.83 2.02
N ASN A 19 1.02 -6.98 3.01
CA ASN A 19 -0.28 -6.88 3.67
C ASN A 19 -1.34 -6.22 2.78
N ALA A 20 -0.97 -5.21 1.99
CA ALA A 20 -1.87 -4.60 1.00
C ALA A 20 -2.35 -5.62 -0.05
N LYS A 21 -1.47 -6.53 -0.50
CA LYS A 21 -1.87 -7.68 -1.34
C LYS A 21 -2.89 -8.60 -0.65
N LYS A 22 -2.77 -8.83 0.66
CA LYS A 22 -3.78 -9.58 1.43
C LYS A 22 -5.12 -8.85 1.46
N VAL A 23 -5.13 -7.52 1.51
CA VAL A 23 -6.36 -6.72 1.42
C VAL A 23 -7.05 -6.91 0.07
N VAL A 24 -6.32 -6.88 -1.05
CA VAL A 24 -6.87 -7.18 -2.38
C VAL A 24 -7.55 -8.55 -2.39
N LEU A 25 -6.85 -9.59 -1.94
CA LEU A 25 -7.38 -10.96 -1.92
C LEU A 25 -8.61 -11.10 -1.01
N MET A 26 -8.61 -10.41 0.13
CA MET A 26 -9.72 -10.42 1.07
C MET A 26 -10.98 -9.79 0.46
N VAL A 27 -10.87 -8.60 -0.13
CA VAL A 27 -12.03 -7.90 -0.73
C VAL A 27 -12.51 -8.62 -1.99
N ALA A 28 -11.61 -9.00 -2.89
CA ALA A 28 -11.96 -9.73 -4.11
C ALA A 28 -12.55 -11.12 -3.81
N GLY A 29 -12.03 -11.81 -2.79
CA GLY A 29 -12.56 -13.09 -2.32
C GLY A 29 -13.98 -12.96 -1.79
N ALA A 30 -14.24 -11.96 -0.93
CA ALA A 30 -15.58 -11.69 -0.43
C ALA A 30 -16.57 -11.29 -1.55
N ALA A 31 -16.12 -10.49 -2.52
CA ALA A 31 -16.92 -10.11 -3.68
C ALA A 31 -17.28 -11.31 -4.56
N THR A 32 -16.30 -12.16 -4.86
CA THR A 32 -16.52 -13.38 -5.63
C THR A 32 -17.46 -14.33 -4.90
N GLN A 33 -17.33 -14.51 -3.58
CA GLN A 33 -18.22 -15.37 -2.80
C GLN A 33 -19.67 -14.88 -2.79
N LYS A 34 -19.91 -13.57 -2.76
CA LYS A 34 -21.27 -13.01 -2.74
C LYS A 34 -21.93 -13.00 -4.11
N TYR A 35 -21.22 -12.57 -5.15
CA TYR A 35 -21.81 -12.32 -6.48
C TYR A 35 -21.49 -13.40 -7.52
N MET A 36 -20.47 -14.23 -7.28
CA MET A 36 -20.05 -15.32 -8.15
C MET A 36 -19.88 -14.84 -9.60
N GLN A 37 -20.63 -15.42 -10.54
CA GLN A 37 -20.57 -15.06 -11.97
C GLN A 37 -21.11 -13.67 -12.27
N ASN A 38 -21.92 -13.09 -11.37
CA ASN A 38 -22.56 -11.78 -11.55
C ASN A 38 -21.72 -10.63 -10.99
N ILE A 39 -20.47 -10.88 -10.58
CA ILE A 39 -19.57 -9.83 -10.07
C ILE A 39 -19.32 -8.73 -11.11
N SER A 40 -19.37 -9.07 -12.41
CA SER A 40 -19.25 -8.12 -13.52
C SER A 40 -20.34 -7.04 -13.53
N GLU A 41 -21.47 -7.27 -12.90
CA GLU A 41 -22.57 -6.29 -12.79
C GLU A 41 -22.33 -5.30 -11.64
N GLN A 42 -21.42 -5.61 -10.72
CA GLN A 42 -21.12 -4.81 -9.54
C GLN A 42 -19.98 -3.82 -9.78
N GLN A 43 -20.23 -2.84 -10.65
CA GLN A 43 -19.22 -1.90 -11.13
C GLN A 43 -18.54 -1.10 -10.01
N GLU A 44 -19.30 -0.62 -9.02
CA GLU A 44 -18.74 0.14 -7.89
C GLU A 44 -17.75 -0.70 -7.06
N LEU A 45 -18.07 -1.99 -6.87
CA LEU A 45 -17.18 -2.92 -6.17
C LEU A 45 -15.93 -3.21 -6.99
N LEU A 46 -16.07 -3.43 -8.29
CA LEU A 46 -14.95 -3.66 -9.19
C LEU A 46 -14.03 -2.44 -9.29
N MET A 47 -14.59 -1.22 -9.34
CA MET A 47 -13.82 0.02 -9.31
C MET A 47 -13.01 0.13 -8.02
N GLY A 48 -13.63 -0.09 -6.86
CA GLY A 48 -12.92 -0.03 -5.58
C GLY A 48 -11.84 -1.11 -5.44
N ILE A 49 -12.08 -2.33 -5.95
CA ILE A 49 -11.05 -3.37 -6.00
C ILE A 49 -9.90 -2.96 -6.92
N ALA A 50 -10.21 -2.39 -8.10
CA ALA A 50 -9.21 -1.90 -9.03
C ALA A 50 -8.36 -0.78 -8.42
N ASP A 51 -8.97 0.16 -7.67
CA ASP A 51 -8.25 1.22 -6.97
C ASP A 51 -7.24 0.65 -5.97
N ILE A 52 -7.64 -0.35 -5.17
CA ILE A 52 -6.71 -1.01 -4.23
C ILE A 52 -5.58 -1.74 -4.99
N ILE A 53 -5.87 -2.38 -6.13
CA ILE A 53 -4.85 -3.03 -6.97
C ILE A 53 -3.87 -2.01 -7.53
N MET A 54 -4.35 -0.84 -7.97
CA MET A 54 -3.50 0.24 -8.48
C MET A 54 -2.56 0.77 -7.40
N GLU A 55 -3.06 0.97 -6.18
CA GLU A 55 -2.22 1.35 -5.03
C GLU A 55 -1.14 0.29 -4.77
N VAL A 56 -1.51 -0.99 -4.69
CA VAL A 56 -0.56 -2.10 -4.47
C VAL A 56 0.52 -2.14 -5.56
N TYR A 57 0.12 -1.99 -6.83
CA TYR A 57 1.04 -1.97 -7.95
C TYR A 57 2.03 -0.80 -7.86
N ALA A 58 1.54 0.40 -7.53
CA ALA A 58 2.37 1.58 -7.37
C ALA A 58 3.33 1.45 -6.17
N MET A 59 2.87 0.88 -5.05
CA MET A 59 3.69 0.63 -3.86
C MET A 59 4.82 -0.34 -4.18
N GLU A 60 4.50 -1.49 -4.78
CA GLU A 60 5.51 -2.49 -5.13
C GLU A 60 6.50 -1.96 -6.16
N SER A 61 6.01 -1.27 -7.20
CA SER A 61 6.87 -0.69 -8.23
C SER A 61 7.86 0.32 -7.66
N THR A 62 7.39 1.20 -6.76
CA THR A 62 8.22 2.22 -6.10
C THR A 62 9.27 1.58 -5.19
N LEU A 63 8.84 0.61 -4.38
CA LEU A 63 9.72 -0.15 -3.48
C LEU A 63 10.84 -0.86 -4.24
N LEU A 64 10.48 -1.66 -5.26
CA LEU A 64 11.45 -2.42 -6.05
C LEU A 64 12.41 -1.51 -6.81
N ARG A 65 11.92 -0.36 -7.32
CA ARG A 65 12.77 0.64 -7.98
C ARG A 65 13.79 1.23 -7.01
N THR A 66 13.39 1.56 -5.79
CA THR A 66 14.29 2.11 -4.77
C THR A 66 15.30 1.07 -4.31
N GLN A 67 14.88 -0.17 -4.07
CA GLN A 67 15.79 -1.27 -3.73
C GLN A 67 16.83 -1.52 -4.84
N LYS A 68 16.40 -1.55 -6.11
CA LYS A 68 17.31 -1.68 -7.25
C LYS A 68 18.30 -0.51 -7.32
N PHE A 69 17.86 0.71 -7.03
CA PHE A 69 18.75 1.87 -7.00
C PHE A 69 19.79 1.78 -5.88
N ILE A 70 19.38 1.34 -4.68
CA ILE A 70 20.30 1.10 -3.55
C ILE A 70 21.34 0.04 -3.92
N GLN A 71 20.91 -1.10 -4.49
CA GLN A 71 21.80 -2.18 -4.92
C GLN A 71 22.82 -1.74 -5.98
N ALA A 72 22.42 -0.89 -6.93
CA ALA A 72 23.29 -0.38 -7.96
C ALA A 72 24.20 0.78 -7.48
N ASN A 73 23.91 1.35 -6.31
CA ASN A 73 24.61 2.52 -5.77
C ASN A 73 24.94 2.30 -4.29
N SER A 74 24.53 3.23 -3.43
CA SER A 74 24.66 3.16 -1.99
C SER A 74 23.38 3.72 -1.35
N GLU A 75 23.14 3.34 -0.09
CA GLU A 75 22.03 3.87 0.72
C GLU A 75 22.04 5.40 0.76
N GLN A 76 23.20 6.00 1.04
CA GLN A 76 23.38 7.46 1.11
C GLN A 76 22.98 8.18 -0.19
N LYS A 77 23.22 7.56 -1.36
CA LYS A 77 22.79 8.14 -2.65
C LYS A 77 21.28 7.98 -2.87
N ALA A 78 20.63 7.09 -2.13
CA ALA A 78 19.22 6.76 -2.23
C ALA A 78 18.37 7.45 -1.16
N ASP A 79 18.94 8.23 -0.24
CA ASP A 79 18.24 8.82 0.91
C ASP A 79 16.90 9.47 0.53
N LEU A 80 16.87 10.37 -0.45
CA LEU A 80 15.64 11.02 -0.90
C LEU A 80 14.64 10.05 -1.57
N ARG A 81 15.12 8.98 -2.21
CA ARG A 81 14.26 7.93 -2.78
C ARG A 81 13.64 7.07 -1.70
N ILE A 82 14.41 6.76 -0.66
CA ILE A 82 13.96 6.04 0.52
C ILE A 82 12.86 6.87 1.18
N GLU A 83 13.10 8.16 1.46
CA GLU A 83 12.08 9.04 2.04
C GLU A 83 10.82 9.14 1.18
N ALA A 84 10.96 9.29 -0.15
CA ALA A 84 9.82 9.32 -1.06
C ALA A 84 9.03 8.01 -1.04
N THR A 85 9.72 6.87 -1.00
CA THR A 85 9.11 5.53 -0.94
C THR A 85 8.32 5.36 0.35
N ARG A 86 8.91 5.74 1.50
CA ARG A 86 8.26 5.66 2.81
C ARG A 86 7.01 6.53 2.89
N ALA A 87 7.13 7.79 2.44
CA ALA A 87 6.00 8.72 2.42
C ALA A 87 4.88 8.21 1.51
N PHE A 88 5.21 7.77 0.30
CA PHE A 88 4.23 7.26 -0.64
C PHE A 88 3.49 6.02 -0.11
N ILE A 89 4.23 5.04 0.41
CA ILE A 89 3.64 3.79 0.91
C ILE A 89 2.79 4.04 2.16
N SER A 90 3.22 4.92 3.07
CA SER A 90 2.39 5.30 4.23
C SER A 90 1.04 5.88 3.78
N ASP A 91 1.06 6.85 2.87
CA ASP A 91 -0.18 7.47 2.38
C ASP A 91 -1.05 6.46 1.57
N ALA A 92 -0.43 5.53 0.85
CA ALA A 92 -1.13 4.48 0.09
C ALA A 92 -1.85 3.48 1.01
N MET A 93 -1.22 3.10 2.13
CA MET A 93 -1.85 2.22 3.13
C MET A 93 -3.12 2.84 3.72
N ASP A 94 -3.12 4.15 3.97
CA ASP A 94 -4.31 4.89 4.42
C ASP A 94 -5.42 4.87 3.36
N ARG A 95 -5.07 5.14 2.10
CA ARG A 95 -6.04 5.07 0.98
C ARG A 95 -6.64 3.68 0.83
N ILE A 96 -5.82 2.63 0.92
CA ILE A 96 -6.28 1.24 0.86
C ILE A 96 -7.27 0.95 1.98
N GLU A 97 -7.00 1.37 3.22
CA GLU A 97 -7.94 1.16 4.33
C GLU A 97 -9.28 1.87 4.10
N VAL A 98 -9.21 3.14 3.69
CA VAL A 98 -10.40 3.97 3.42
C VAL A 98 -11.24 3.37 2.30
N THR A 99 -10.63 2.89 1.22
CA THR A 99 -11.33 2.27 0.09
C THR A 99 -11.89 0.89 0.44
N ALA A 100 -11.12 0.04 1.13
CA ALA A 100 -11.53 -1.33 1.43
C ALA A 100 -12.69 -1.43 2.44
N ARG A 101 -12.76 -0.48 3.39
CA ARG A 101 -13.76 -0.50 4.46
C ARG A 101 -15.22 -0.49 3.97
N PRO A 102 -15.66 0.45 3.11
CA PRO A 102 -17.04 0.45 2.58
C PRO A 102 -17.30 -0.75 1.66
N LEU A 103 -16.29 -1.23 0.91
CA LEU A 103 -16.44 -2.42 0.07
C LEU A 103 -16.79 -3.65 0.92
N LEU A 104 -16.07 -3.88 2.02
CA LEU A 104 -16.39 -4.98 2.94
C LEU A 104 -17.79 -4.84 3.54
N ALA A 105 -18.21 -3.62 3.89
CA ALA A 105 -19.56 -3.37 4.41
C ALA A 105 -20.67 -3.65 3.37
N ALA A 106 -20.39 -3.46 2.08
CA ALA A 106 -21.30 -3.84 1.00
C ALA A 106 -21.30 -5.35 0.72
N LEU A 107 -20.27 -6.07 1.16
CA LEU A 107 -20.06 -7.50 0.86
C LEU A 107 -20.52 -8.43 1.98
N VAL A 108 -20.33 -8.06 3.24
CA VAL A 108 -20.62 -8.90 4.39
C VAL A 108 -21.31 -8.11 5.49
N GLU A 109 -22.08 -8.80 6.34
CA GLU A 109 -22.87 -8.19 7.40
C GLU A 109 -22.63 -8.89 8.76
N GLY A 110 -23.15 -8.27 9.84
CA GLY A 110 -23.13 -8.86 11.19
C GLY A 110 -21.73 -9.18 11.72
N ASP A 111 -21.59 -10.33 12.36
CA ASP A 111 -20.32 -10.75 12.98
C ASP A 111 -19.22 -11.08 11.96
N MET A 112 -19.61 -11.48 10.74
CA MET A 112 -18.67 -11.67 9.65
C MET A 112 -18.03 -10.33 9.25
N LEU A 113 -18.83 -9.28 9.12
CA LEU A 113 -18.31 -7.94 8.86
C LEU A 113 -17.35 -7.47 9.95
N ARG A 114 -17.70 -7.65 11.23
CA ARG A 114 -16.80 -7.31 12.36
C ARG A 114 -15.46 -8.02 12.26
N THR A 115 -15.48 -9.30 11.89
CA THR A 115 -14.26 -10.11 11.71
C THR A 115 -13.42 -9.61 10.54
N GLN A 116 -14.04 -9.32 9.39
CA GLN A 116 -13.34 -8.80 8.21
C GLN A 116 -12.76 -7.40 8.47
N LEU A 117 -13.47 -6.52 9.19
CA LEU A 117 -12.96 -5.21 9.57
C LEU A 117 -11.78 -5.29 10.54
N ALA A 118 -11.77 -6.26 11.47
CA ALA A 118 -10.63 -6.51 12.35
C ALA A 118 -9.42 -7.02 11.55
N ALA A 119 -9.64 -7.89 10.57
CA ALA A 119 -8.59 -8.36 9.66
C ALA A 119 -8.03 -7.22 8.80
N LEU A 120 -8.90 -6.37 8.24
CA LEU A 120 -8.52 -5.16 7.49
C LEU A 120 -7.59 -4.29 8.33
N LYS A 121 -8.04 -3.91 9.54
CA LYS A 121 -7.24 -3.09 10.46
C LYS A 121 -5.89 -3.71 10.77
N ARG A 122 -5.81 -5.04 10.92
CA ARG A 122 -4.54 -5.73 11.15
C ARG A 122 -3.61 -5.64 9.94
N PHE A 123 -4.14 -5.76 8.72
CA PHE A 123 -3.34 -5.64 7.50
C PHE A 123 -2.92 -4.21 7.19
N THR A 124 -3.76 -3.22 7.53
CA THR A 124 -3.48 -1.81 7.24
C THR A 124 -2.74 -1.08 8.34
N ARG A 125 -2.67 -1.66 9.55
CA ARG A 125 -1.94 -1.07 10.68
C ARG A 125 -0.47 -0.86 10.33
N HIS A 126 -0.04 0.39 10.42
CA HIS A 126 1.34 0.80 10.31
C HIS A 126 1.63 1.96 11.27
N THR A 127 2.91 2.17 11.58
CA THR A 127 3.36 3.39 12.26
C THR A 127 3.35 4.52 11.23
N PRO A 128 2.63 5.63 11.45
CA PRO A 128 2.63 6.75 10.52
C PRO A 128 4.04 7.28 10.28
N TYR A 129 4.41 7.47 9.02
CA TYR A 129 5.67 8.10 8.66
C TYR A 129 5.50 9.63 8.64
N ASN A 130 6.52 10.39 9.05
CA ASN A 130 6.50 11.86 8.97
C ASN A 130 6.66 12.33 7.51
N SER A 131 5.61 12.12 6.72
CA SER A 131 5.57 12.45 5.30
C SER A 131 5.62 13.95 5.04
N ILE A 132 5.28 14.80 6.02
CA ILE A 132 5.45 16.26 5.94
C ILE A 132 6.93 16.62 5.84
N GLN A 133 7.76 16.12 6.75
CA GLN A 133 9.19 16.41 6.75
C GLN A 133 9.88 15.81 5.52
N ALA A 134 9.52 14.59 5.12
CA ALA A 134 10.04 13.98 3.90
C ALA A 134 9.72 14.81 2.65
N ARG A 135 8.46 15.27 2.51
CA ARG A 135 8.05 16.14 1.40
C ARG A 135 8.81 17.47 1.39
N GLN A 136 9.08 18.06 2.55
CA GLN A 136 9.89 19.28 2.65
C GLN A 136 11.32 19.06 2.16
N ARG A 137 11.97 17.96 2.54
CA ARG A 137 13.32 17.60 2.07
C ARG A 137 13.37 17.36 0.57
N ILE A 138 12.41 16.60 0.03
CA ILE A 138 12.26 16.35 -1.41
C ILE A 138 12.05 17.67 -2.16
N ALA A 139 11.17 18.54 -1.67
CA ALA A 139 10.89 19.83 -2.31
C ALA A 139 12.11 20.76 -2.30
N ALA A 140 12.90 20.78 -1.22
CA ALA A 140 14.14 21.55 -1.15
C ALA A 140 15.15 21.08 -2.22
N ALA A 141 15.37 19.76 -2.34
CA ALA A 141 16.26 19.19 -3.35
C ALA A 141 15.77 19.43 -4.79
N MET A 142 14.46 19.37 -5.03
CA MET A 142 13.87 19.73 -6.32
C MET A 142 14.08 21.21 -6.66
N SER A 143 13.94 22.10 -5.67
CA SER A 143 14.12 23.54 -5.86
C SER A 143 15.57 23.90 -6.17
N GLU A 144 16.53 23.25 -5.52
CA GLU A 144 17.95 23.46 -5.77
C GLU A 144 18.37 23.02 -7.18
N THR A 145 17.78 21.93 -7.67
CA THR A 145 18.11 21.37 -9.00
C THR A 145 17.25 21.94 -10.14
N GLY A 146 16.13 22.58 -9.83
CA GLY A 146 15.18 23.15 -10.79
C GLY A 146 14.45 22.12 -11.65
N LYS A 147 14.45 20.83 -11.26
CA LYS A 147 13.87 19.73 -12.06
C LYS A 147 13.41 18.56 -11.18
N TYR A 148 12.80 17.57 -11.82
CA TYR A 148 12.50 16.29 -11.17
C TYR A 148 13.80 15.56 -10.79
N ILE A 149 13.90 15.10 -9.53
CA ILE A 149 15.14 14.59 -8.93
C ILE A 149 15.28 13.05 -8.93
N PHE A 150 14.32 12.33 -9.52
CA PHE A 150 14.23 10.88 -9.44
C PHE A 150 14.28 10.15 -10.79
#